data_AF-A0A919HC80-F1
#
_entry.id   AF-A0A919HC80-F1
#
_cell.length_a   1.000
_cell.length_b   1.000
_cell.length_c   1.000
_cell.angle_alpha   90.00
_cell.angle_beta   90.00
_cell.angle_gamma   90.00
#
_symmetry.space_group_name_H-M   'P 1'
#
loop_
_entity.id
_entity.type
_entity.pdbx_description
1 polymer ?
#
loop_
_entity_poly.entity_id
_entity_poly.type
_entity_poly.pdbx_seq_one_letter_code
_entity_poly.pdbx_strand_id
1 'polypeptide(L)' 'MTAWRATDSRGSGRVNGPDCDDDDCPNVYRTASGSIVVQGNASDAFAPPEGEALVEIPEAVLREAVRALGW' A
#
# COMPACT_ATOMS: atom_id res chain seq x y z
N MET A 1 4.08 15.84 4.72
CA MET A 1 4.03 14.38 4.48
C MET A 1 4.51 14.16 3.06
N THR A 2 5.58 13.42 2.87
CA THR A 2 6.04 13.08 1.52
C THR A 2 5.24 11.87 1.06
N ALA A 3 4.30 12.09 0.15
CA ALA A 3 3.57 11.01 -0.48
C ALA A 3 4.43 10.44 -1.61
N TRP A 4 4.91 9.22 -1.43
CA TRP A 4 5.49 8.44 -2.51
C TRP A 4 4.39 7.54 -3.03
N ARG A 5 3.82 7.89 -4.18
CA ARG A 5 3.09 6.90 -4.97
C ARG A 5 4.14 5.92 -5.50
N ALA A 6 3.97 4.63 -5.25
CA ALA A 6 4.65 3.61 -6.03
C ALA A 6 3.99 3.59 -7.42
N THR A 7 4.30 4.59 -8.24
CA THR A 7 3.87 4.68 -9.64
C THR A 7 5.11 4.78 -10.49
N ASP A 8 5.52 3.68 -11.14
CA ASP A 8 6.41 3.79 -12.30
C ASP A 8 5.60 4.42 -13.44
N SER A 9 6.07 5.55 -13.93
CA SER A 9 5.39 6.35 -14.93
C SER A 9 5.60 5.79 -16.34
N ARG A 10 5.00 4.65 -16.67
CA ARG A 10 4.82 4.20 -18.07
C ARG A 10 3.47 3.52 -18.19
N GLY A 11 2.55 4.21 -18.87
CA GLY A 11 1.17 3.76 -18.97
C GLY A 11 0.97 2.46 -19.74
N SER A 12 -0.24 1.94 -19.56
CA SER A 12 -0.87 0.77 -20.18
C SER A 12 -0.55 -0.56 -19.50
N GLY A 13 -1.32 -0.90 -18.47
CA GLY A 13 -1.38 -2.25 -17.93
C GLY A 13 -2.68 -2.53 -17.19
N ARG A 14 -3.01 -3.81 -17.13
CA ARG A 14 -4.29 -4.33 -16.67
C ARG A 14 -4.31 -4.37 -15.15
N VAL A 15 -5.42 -3.91 -14.57
CA VAL A 15 -5.78 -4.17 -13.18
C VAL A 15 -5.61 -5.68 -12.91
N ASN A 16 -4.76 -6.08 -11.95
CA ASN A 16 -4.47 -7.47 -11.49
C ASN A 16 -3.16 -8.17 -12.00
N GLY A 17 -2.06 -7.44 -12.22
CA GLY A 17 -0.73 -8.05 -12.36
C GLY A 17 -0.13 -8.55 -11.03
N PRO A 18 0.82 -9.51 -11.02
CA PRO A 18 1.58 -9.88 -9.81
C PRO A 18 2.65 -8.84 -9.44
N ASP A 19 2.94 -7.93 -10.36
CA ASP A 19 3.93 -6.88 -10.24
C ASP A 19 3.24 -5.57 -9.82
N CYS A 20 4.00 -4.68 -9.16
CA CYS A 20 3.56 -3.33 -8.82
C CYS A 20 3.88 -2.39 -9.99
N ASP A 21 3.06 -2.48 -11.02
CA ASP A 21 3.07 -1.69 -12.24
C ASP A 21 1.65 -1.16 -12.54
N ASP A 22 1.56 -0.01 -13.19
CA ASP A 22 0.28 0.60 -13.64
C ASP A 22 -0.76 0.95 -12.55
N ASP A 23 -0.39 1.74 -11.54
CA ASP A 23 -1.31 2.33 -10.53
C ASP A 23 -2.04 1.32 -9.59
N ASP A 24 -1.74 0.03 -9.67
CA ASP A 24 -2.39 -1.04 -8.88
C ASP A 24 -1.83 -1.23 -7.45
N CYS A 25 -0.82 -0.46 -7.08
CA CYS A 25 -0.15 -0.60 -5.79
C CYS A 25 -0.89 0.17 -4.68
N PRO A 26 -0.88 -0.32 -3.43
CA PRO A 26 -1.51 0.31 -2.29
C PRO A 26 -0.73 1.57 -2.05
N ASN A 27 -1.46 2.63 -1.75
CA ASN A 27 -0.80 3.85 -1.38
C ASN A 27 -0.14 3.66 0.00
N VAL A 28 1.19 3.58 -0.01
CA VAL A 28 2.03 3.49 1.18
C VAL A 28 2.75 4.82 1.37
N TYR A 29 2.56 5.45 2.53
CA TYR A 29 3.10 6.77 2.82
C TYR A 29 4.05 6.69 4.01
N ARG A 30 5.23 7.30 3.88
CA ARG A 30 6.11 7.55 5.04
C ARG A 30 5.69 8.86 5.70
N THR A 31 5.39 8.82 6.99
CA THR A 31 5.05 10.00 7.77
C THR A 31 6.32 10.78 8.15
N ALA A 32 6.15 12.03 8.57
CA ALA A 32 7.26 12.84 9.06
C ALA A 32 7.86 12.30 10.36
N SER A 33 7.09 11.54 11.15
CA SER A 33 7.55 10.88 12.38
C SER A 33 8.27 9.55 12.11
N GLY A 34 8.40 9.13 10.85
CA GLY A 34 9.06 7.89 10.46
C GLY A 34 8.17 6.65 10.52
N SER A 35 6.87 6.79 10.83
CA SER A 35 5.89 5.72 10.69
C SER A 35 5.42 5.54 9.25
N ILE A 36 4.66 4.47 9.00
CA ILE A 36 4.09 4.16 7.68
C ILE A 36 2.56 4.19 7.79
N VAL A 37 1.91 4.76 6.78
CA VAL A 37 0.46 4.69 6.57
C VAL A 37 0.21 3.86 5.32
N VAL A 38 -0.71 2.91 5.39
CA VAL A 38 -1.05 2.01 4.29
C VAL A 38 -2.54 2.15 3.97
N GLN A 39 -2.89 2.36 2.71
CA GLN A 39 -4.27 2.35 2.24
C GLN A 39 -4.74 0.93 1.93
N GLY A 40 -5.95 0.58 2.39
CA GLY A 40 -6.63 -0.68 2.06
C GLY A 40 -8.13 -0.58 2.31
N ASN A 41 -8.84 -1.69 2.15
CA ASN A 41 -10.28 -1.76 2.43
C ASN A 41 -10.51 -1.94 3.94
N ALA A 42 -11.47 -1.23 4.53
CA ALA A 42 -11.82 -1.44 5.92
C ALA A 42 -12.26 -2.91 6.15
N SER A 43 -11.74 -3.53 7.21
CA SER A 43 -12.04 -4.91 7.56
C SER A 43 -12.64 -4.99 8.96
N ASP A 44 -13.63 -5.89 9.09
CA ASP A 44 -14.26 -6.24 10.36
C ASP A 44 -13.79 -7.62 10.86
N ALA A 45 -12.62 -8.09 10.39
CA ALA A 45 -12.08 -9.41 10.75
C ALA A 45 -11.95 -9.61 12.27
N PHE A 46 -11.68 -8.53 13.01
CA PHE A 46 -11.79 -8.47 14.46
C PHE A 46 -11.98 -7.02 14.93
N ALA A 47 -12.32 -6.83 16.21
CA ALA A 47 -12.44 -5.51 16.80
C ALA A 47 -11.03 -4.98 17.17
N PRO A 48 -10.54 -3.90 16.54
CA PRO A 48 -9.27 -3.29 16.92
C PRO A 48 -9.41 -2.48 18.22
N PRO A 49 -8.30 -2.19 18.93
CA PRO A 49 -8.26 -1.24 20.03
C PRO A 49 -8.76 0.16 19.63
N GLU A 50 -9.10 0.98 20.63
CA GLU A 50 -9.56 2.35 20.39
C GLU A 50 -8.50 3.17 19.63
N GLY A 51 -8.92 3.79 18.52
CA GLY A 51 -8.06 4.60 17.66
C GLY A 51 -7.32 3.83 16.57
N GLU A 52 -7.48 2.52 16.48
CA GLU A 52 -6.91 1.67 15.42
C GLU A 52 -7.98 1.29 14.38
N ALA A 53 -7.52 1.02 13.15
CA ALA A 53 -8.38 0.56 12.05
C ALA A 53 -7.72 -0.63 11.36
N LEU A 54 -8.51 -1.64 11.05
CA LEU A 54 -8.06 -2.77 10.23
C LEU A 54 -8.29 -2.44 8.77
N VAL A 55 -7.24 -2.64 7.97
CA VAL A 55 -7.32 -2.54 6.52
C VAL A 55 -6.80 -3.82 5.87
N GLU A 56 -7.52 -4.29 4.86
CA GLU A 56 -7.13 -5.41 4.02
C GLU A 56 -6.41 -4.91 2.78
N ILE A 57 -5.27 -5.53 2.52
CA ILE A 57 -4.46 -5.37 1.33
C ILE A 57 -4.03 -6.77 0.85
N PRO A 58 -3.97 -7.03 -0.46
CA PRO A 58 -3.46 -8.29 -0.96
C PRO A 58 -1.99 -8.50 -0.53
N GLU A 59 -1.61 -9.71 -0.15
CA GLU A 59 -0.25 -10.00 0.34
C GLU A 59 0.83 -9.70 -0.71
N ALA A 60 0.62 -10.15 -1.95
CA ALA A 60 1.56 -9.93 -3.06
C ALA A 60 1.87 -8.44 -3.21
N VAL A 61 0.82 -7.64 -3.14
CA VAL A 61 0.85 -6.21 -3.28
C VAL A 61 1.62 -5.50 -2.14
N LEU A 62 1.52 -5.98 -0.89
CA LEU A 62 2.34 -5.49 0.22
C LEU A 62 3.83 -5.85 0.03
N ARG A 63 4.11 -7.09 -0.41
CA ARG A 63 5.47 -7.58 -0.66
C ARG A 63 6.19 -6.73 -1.72
N GLU A 64 5.47 -6.38 -2.77
CA GLU A 64 5.96 -5.51 -3.85
C GLU A 64 6.27 -4.09 -3.34
N ALA A 65 5.39 -3.52 -2.51
CA ALA A 65 5.62 -2.21 -1.91
C ALA A 65 6.87 -2.18 -1.00
N VAL A 66 7.09 -3.24 -0.20
CA VAL A 66 8.29 -3.40 0.62
C VAL A 66 9.56 -3.45 -0.24
N ARG A 67 9.55 -4.25 -1.31
CA ARG A 67 10.67 -4.32 -2.27
C ARG A 67 10.95 -2.95 -2.90
N ALA A 68 9.91 -2.25 -3.36
CA ALA A 68 10.04 -0.94 -4.00
C ALA A 68 10.64 0.13 -3.06
N LEU A 69 10.39 0.02 -1.75
CA LEU A 69 10.98 0.89 -0.72
C LEU A 69 12.43 0.54 -0.36
N GLY A 70 12.99 -0.52 -0.94
CA GLY A 70 14.39 -0.93 -0.74
C GLY A 70 14.65 -1.54 0.65
N TRP A 71 13.65 -2.23 1.20
CA TRP A 71 13.72 -2.94 2.48
C TRP A 71 14.05 -4.42 2.32
#